data_AF-A0A8H7G8Z6-F1
#
_entry.id   AF-A0A8H7G8Z6-F1
#
_cell.length_a   1.000
_cell.length_b   1.000
_cell.length_c   1.000
_cell.angle_alpha   90.00
_cell.angle_beta   90.00
_cell.angle_gamma   90.00
#
_symmetry.space_group_name_H-M   'P 1'
#
loop_
_entity.id
_entity.type
_entity.pdbx_description
1 polymer ?
#
loop_
_entity_poly.entity_id
_entity_poly.type
_entity_poly.pdbx_seq_one_letter_code
_entity_poly.pdbx_strand_id
1 'polypeptide(L)'
;MFMAYLVIATFCFCLLGYEQVLQALGVSYNQQWPFFVPQVIFILIYVLCVVLCLAVTIMLTWHLWGVVKGETSVEGQDHDIYRNVAQRRGDTFVNSYDLGKLKNLQLFFNVGPTG
;
A
#
# COMPACT_ATOMS: atom_id res chain seq x y z
N MET A 1 9.78 0.60 -0.75
CA MET A 1 9.70 0.66 -2.23
C MET A 1 8.96 -0.52 -2.85
N PHE A 2 9.22 -1.77 -2.43
CA PHE A 2 8.49 -2.96 -2.92
C PHE A 2 6.96 -2.78 -2.96
N MET A 3 6.34 -2.41 -1.84
CA MET A 3 4.88 -2.24 -1.75
C MET A 3 4.34 -1.20 -2.75
N ALA A 4 5.04 -0.09 -2.93
CA ALA A 4 4.63 0.96 -3.86
C ALA A 4 4.67 0.48 -5.32
N TYR A 5 5.77 -0.17 -5.72
CA TYR A 5 5.87 -0.74 -7.07
C TYR A 5 4.84 -1.85 -7.32
N LEU A 6 4.60 -2.70 -6.32
CA LEU A 6 3.62 -3.77 -6.44
C LEU A 6 2.20 -3.21 -6.63
N VAL A 7 1.79 -2.22 -5.84
CA VAL A 7 0.48 -1.56 -5.98
C VAL A 7 0.35 -0.93 -7.37
N ILE A 8 1.35 -0.16 -7.81
CA ILE A 8 1.33 0.48 -9.14
C ILE A 8 1.22 -0.58 -10.24
N ALA A 9 2.01 -1.65 -10.18
CA ALA A 9 1.98 -2.71 -11.17
C ALA A 9 0.61 -3.42 -11.21
N THR A 10 0.05 -3.80 -10.05
CA THR A 10 -1.27 -4.44 -9.98
C THR A 10 -2.39 -3.51 -10.43
N PHE A 11 -2.29 -2.21 -10.11
CA PHE A 11 -3.26 -1.20 -10.51
C PHE A 11 -3.24 -1.00 -12.03
N CYS A 12 -2.05 -0.83 -12.62
CA CYS A 12 -1.89 -0.73 -14.07
C CYS A 12 -2.41 -2.00 -14.78
N PHE A 13 -2.12 -3.19 -14.25
CA PHE A 13 -2.64 -4.44 -14.81
C PHE A 13 -4.17 -4.50 -14.78
N CYS A 14 -4.80 -4.12 -13.66
CA CYS A 14 -6.26 -4.11 -13.54
C CYS A 14 -6.90 -3.08 -14.47
N LEU A 15 -6.35 -1.86 -14.53
CA LEU A 15 -6.87 -0.80 -15.39
C LEU A 15 -6.78 -1.16 -16.87
N LEU A 16 -5.61 -1.64 -17.32
CA LEU A 16 -5.39 -1.96 -18.72
C LEU A 16 -6.07 -3.28 -19.14
N GLY A 17 -6.31 -4.17 -18.18
CA GLY A 17 -6.93 -5.49 -18.39
C GLY A 17 -8.46 -5.53 -18.25
N TYR A 18 -9.11 -4.42 -17.93
CA TYR A 18 -10.55 -4.37 -17.63
C TYR A 18 -11.41 -4.85 -18.81
N GLU A 19 -11.09 -4.43 -20.03
CA GLU A 19 -11.83 -4.85 -21.22
C GLU A 19 -11.65 -6.35 -21.51
N GLN A 20 -10.43 -6.85 -21.31
CA GLN A 20 -10.08 -8.24 -21.56
C GLN A 20 -10.72 -9.17 -20.54
N VAL A 21 -10.92 -8.74 -19.28
CA VAL A 21 -11.62 -9.57 -18.29
C VAL A 21 -13.11 -9.65 -18.61
N LEU A 22 -13.74 -8.58 -19.10
CA LEU A 22 -15.13 -8.61 -19.55
C LEU A 22 -15.33 -9.55 -20.75
N GLN A 23 -14.38 -9.53 -21.70
CA GLN A 23 -14.36 -10.48 -22.81
C GLN A 23 -14.13 -11.92 -22.34
N ALA A 24 -13.20 -12.15 -21.40
CA ALA A 24 -12.92 -13.47 -20.85
C ALA A 24 -14.11 -14.05 -20.08
N LEU A 25 -14.92 -13.20 -19.43
CA LEU A 25 -16.14 -13.60 -18.72
C LEU A 25 -17.33 -13.86 -19.65
N GLY A 26 -17.20 -13.63 -20.95
CA GLY A 26 -18.27 -13.86 -21.93
C GLY A 26 -19.39 -12.81 -21.91
N VAL A 27 -19.14 -11.64 -21.31
CA VAL A 27 -20.10 -10.53 -21.29
C VAL A 27 -20.24 -9.91 -22.70
N SER A 28 -19.16 -9.93 -23.48
CA SER A 28 -19.16 -9.49 -24.88
C SER A 28 -19.74 -10.58 -25.78
N TYR A 29 -20.85 -10.28 -26.46
CA TYR A 29 -21.47 -11.19 -27.44
C TYR A 29 -20.47 -11.48 -28.58
N ASN A 30 -20.11 -12.75 -28.72
CA ASN A 30 -19.60 -13.36 -29.96
C ASN A 30 -18.10 -13.22 -30.32
N GLN A 31 -17.18 -13.14 -29.35
CA GLN A 31 -15.74 -13.13 -29.64
C GLN A 31 -15.03 -14.38 -29.11
N GLN A 32 -14.51 -15.22 -30.03
CA GLN A 32 -13.55 -16.27 -29.66
C GLN A 32 -12.28 -15.62 -29.12
N TRP A 33 -11.77 -16.12 -28.00
CA TRP A 33 -10.62 -15.55 -27.31
C TRP A 33 -9.34 -15.63 -28.16
N PRO A 34 -8.77 -14.48 -28.58
CA PRO A 34 -7.70 -14.45 -29.59
C PRO A 34 -6.29 -14.53 -28.98
N PHE A 35 -6.16 -14.58 -27.66
CA PHE A 35 -4.86 -14.49 -26.97
C PHE A 35 -4.26 -15.87 -26.66
N PHE A 36 -2.93 -15.93 -26.58
CA PHE A 36 -2.18 -17.15 -26.25
C PHE A 36 -2.41 -17.66 -24.83
N VAL A 37 -2.74 -16.77 -23.89
CA VAL A 37 -2.97 -17.15 -22.49
C VAL A 37 -4.37 -17.75 -22.37
N PRO A 38 -4.56 -18.92 -21.74
CA PRO A 38 -5.90 -19.46 -21.49
C PRO A 38 -6.78 -18.50 -20.68
N GLN A 39 -8.04 -18.36 -21.07
CA GLN A 39 -9.03 -17.47 -20.44
C GLN A 39 -9.06 -17.61 -18.91
N VAL A 40 -9.10 -18.85 -18.41
CA VAL A 40 -9.18 -19.15 -16.97
C VAL A 40 -7.96 -18.61 -16.22
N ILE A 41 -6.75 -18.78 -16.78
CA ILE A 41 -5.51 -18.31 -16.15
C ILE A 41 -5.51 -16.78 -16.09
N PHE A 42 -5.94 -16.11 -17.16
CA PHE A 42 -6.04 -14.66 -17.19
C PHE A 42 -7.02 -14.14 -16.12
N ILE A 43 -8.21 -14.74 -16.00
CA ILE A 43 -9.21 -14.36 -14.98
C ILE A 43 -8.65 -14.53 -13.57
N LEU A 44 -7.97 -15.65 -13.29
CA LEU A 44 -7.38 -15.91 -11.98
C LEU A 44 -6.30 -14.88 -11.62
N ILE A 45 -5.42 -14.54 -12.57
CA ILE A 45 -4.40 -13.49 -12.38
C ILE A 45 -5.06 -12.14 -12.15
N TYR A 46 -6.09 -11.80 -12.93
CA TYR A 46 -6.81 -10.54 -12.79
C TYR A 46 -7.44 -10.38 -11.41
N VAL A 47 -8.18 -11.39 -10.93
CA VAL A 47 -8.78 -11.38 -9.59
C VAL A 47 -7.70 -11.27 -8.51
N LEU A 48 -6.60 -12.01 -8.65
CA LEU A 48 -5.47 -11.92 -7.73
C LEU A 48 -4.89 -10.49 -7.69
N CYS A 49 -4.66 -9.86 -8.84
CA CYS A 49 -4.15 -8.50 -8.93
C CYS A 49 -5.10 -7.48 -8.28
N VAL A 50 -6.42 -7.62 -8.46
CA VAL A 50 -7.41 -6.74 -7.81
C VAL A 50 -7.31 -6.84 -6.29
N VAL A 51 -7.29 -8.07 -5.75
CA VAL A 51 -7.21 -8.30 -4.30
C VAL A 51 -5.88 -7.78 -3.74
N LEU A 52 -4.77 -8.07 -4.42
CA LEU A 52 -3.44 -7.58 -4.03
C LEU A 52 -3.36 -6.05 -4.06
N CYS A 53 -3.91 -5.41 -5.09
CA CYS A 53 -3.92 -3.95 -5.20
C CYS A 53 -4.58 -3.32 -3.98
N LEU A 54 -5.74 -3.83 -3.57
CA LEU A 54 -6.46 -3.31 -2.40
C LEU A 54 -5.73 -3.59 -1.09
N ALA A 55 -5.36 -4.86 -0.84
CA ALA A 55 -4.71 -5.26 0.41
C ALA A 55 -3.37 -4.55 0.64
N VAL A 56 -2.53 -4.49 -0.40
CA VAL A 56 -1.20 -3.89 -0.30
C VAL A 56 -1.29 -2.36 -0.24
N THR A 57 -2.32 -1.73 -0.83
CA THR A 57 -2.52 -0.28 -0.69
C THR A 57 -2.81 0.12 0.76
N ILE A 58 -3.66 -0.65 1.46
CA ILE A 58 -3.94 -0.42 2.89
C ILE A 58 -2.64 -0.56 3.70
N MET A 59 -1.90 -1.64 3.46
CA MET A 59 -0.61 -1.90 4.13
C MET A 59 0.41 -0.78 3.86
N LEU A 60 0.57 -0.35 2.61
CA LEU A 60 1.45 0.74 2.21
C LEU A 60 1.07 2.05 2.91
N THR A 61 -0.22 2.35 2.99
CA THR A 61 -0.73 3.58 3.63
C THR A 61 -0.39 3.58 5.12
N TRP A 62 -0.56 2.44 5.79
CA TRP A 62 -0.18 2.27 7.20
C TRP A 62 1.33 2.47 7.42
N HIS A 63 2.17 1.87 6.58
CA HIS A 63 3.62 2.04 6.68
C HIS A 63 4.08 3.46 6.36
N LEU A 64 3.50 4.12 5.36
CA LEU A 64 3.78 5.53 5.07
C LEU A 64 3.41 6.43 6.24
N TRP A 65 2.31 6.14 6.93
CA TRP A 65 1.92 6.86 8.13
C TRP A 65 2.91 6.69 9.29
N GLY A 66 3.42 5.47 9.49
CA GLY A 66 4.49 5.21 10.45
C GLY A 66 5.78 5.98 10.13
N VAL A 67 6.18 6.00 8.85
CA VAL A 67 7.33 6.80 8.38
C VAL A 67 7.11 8.29 8.67
N VAL A 68 5.93 8.83 8.40
CA VAL A 68 5.60 10.24 8.67
C VAL A 68 5.73 10.59 10.16
N LYS A 69 5.40 9.65 11.05
CA LYS A 69 5.52 9.82 12.50
C LYS A 69 6.91 9.51 13.06
N GLY A 70 7.83 9.01 12.23
CA GLY A 70 9.16 8.58 12.67
C GLY A 70 9.09 7.40 13.64
N GLU A 71 8.23 6.41 13.37
CA GLU A 71 8.08 5.22 14.20
C GLU A 71 8.03 3.94 13.38
N THR A 72 8.57 2.86 13.94
CA THR A 72 8.40 1.49 13.46
C THR A 72 7.04 0.92 13.89
N SER A 73 6.61 -0.19 13.29
CA SER A 73 5.32 -0.82 13.64
C SER A 73 5.27 -1.32 15.09
N VAL A 74 6.40 -1.74 15.65
CA VAL A 74 6.49 -2.15 17.07
C VAL A 74 6.40 -0.93 17.96
N GLU A 75 7.19 0.11 17.67
CA GLU A 75 7.18 1.37 18.42
C GLU A 75 5.80 2.05 18.39
N GLY A 76 5.08 1.99 17.27
CA GLY A 76 3.73 2.55 17.17
C GLY A 76 2.74 1.90 18.15
N GLN A 77 2.84 0.58 18.35
CA GLN A 77 2.00 -0.12 19.34
C GLN A 77 2.35 0.29 20.77
N ASP A 78 3.64 0.42 21.07
CA ASP A 78 4.10 0.85 22.39
C ASP A 78 3.78 2.33 22.67
N HIS A 79 3.96 3.20 21.67
CA HIS A 79 3.66 4.63 21.74
C HIS A 79 2.18 4.91 22.03
N ASP A 80 1.26 4.11 21.49
CA ASP A 80 -0.16 4.25 21.80
C ASP A 80 -0.45 3.92 23.28
N ILE A 81 0.24 2.92 23.85
CA ILE A 81 0.15 2.61 25.28
C ILE A 81 0.77 3.76 26.11
N TYR A 82 1.97 4.21 25.76
CA TYR A 82 2.65 5.30 26.49
C TYR A 82 1.88 6.61 26.46
N ARG A 83 1.28 6.96 25.31
CA ARG A 83 0.43 8.14 25.17
C ARG A 83 -0.78 8.06 26.09
N ASN A 84 -1.44 6.91 26.18
CA ASN A 84 -2.56 6.70 27.10
C ASN A 84 -2.15 6.78 28.58
N VAL A 85 -0.99 6.23 28.94
CA VAL A 85 -0.47 6.29 30.32
C VAL A 85 -0.06 7.71 30.71
N ALA A 86 0.63 8.43 29.82
CA ALA A 86 1.03 9.82 30.05
C ALA A 86 -0.20 10.72 30.26
N GLN A 87 -1.21 10.60 29.40
CA GLN A 87 -2.48 11.33 29.54
C GLN A 87 -3.15 11.08 30.89
N ARG A 88 -3.15 9.84 31.39
CA ARG A 88 -3.70 9.50 32.72
C ARG A 88 -2.92 10.13 33.87
N ARG A 89 -1.63 10.40 33.68
CA ARG A 89 -0.75 11.03 34.68
C ARG A 89 -0.72 12.56 34.59
N GLY A 90 -1.39 13.14 33.59
CA GLY A 90 -1.29 14.57 33.29
C GLY A 90 -0.01 14.97 32.56
N ASP A 91 0.74 13.99 32.05
CA ASP A 91 1.98 14.18 31.30
C ASP A 91 1.74 14.10 29.79
N THR A 92 2.71 14.59 29.01
CA THR A 92 2.69 14.51 27.55
C THR A 92 3.71 13.50 27.04
N PHE A 93 3.27 12.60 26.16
CA PHE A 93 4.17 11.69 25.46
C PHE A 93 4.78 12.39 24.24
N VAL A 94 6.11 12.38 24.14
CA VAL A 94 6.87 12.96 23.02
C VAL A 94 7.70 11.86 22.37
N ASN A 95 7.51 11.65 21.07
CA ASN A 95 8.36 10.75 20.29
C ASN A 95 9.73 11.42 20.09
N SER A 96 10.80 10.79 20.59
CA SER A 96 12.16 11.31 20.48
C SER A 96 12.73 11.24 19.06
N TYR A 97 12.15 10.39 18.19
CA TYR A 97 12.58 10.18 16.81
C TYR A 97 11.76 10.99 15.79
N ASP A 98 10.70 11.68 16.22
CA ASP A 98 9.89 12.52 15.33
C ASP A 98 10.58 13.87 15.09
N LEU A 99 11.17 14.05 13.90
CA LEU A 99 11.79 15.31 13.45
C LEU A 99 10.79 16.24 12.75
N GLY A 100 9.53 15.82 12.63
CA GLY A 100 8.48 16.47 11.86
C GLY A 100 8.21 15.77 10.52
N LYS A 101 6.94 15.76 10.12
CA LYS A 101 6.39 14.99 8.98
C LYS A 101 7.23 15.03 7.70
N LEU A 102 7.66 16.22 7.27
CA LEU A 102 8.43 16.38 6.04
C LEU A 102 9.87 15.86 6.20
N LYS A 103 10.53 16.17 7.32
CA LYS A 103 11.90 15.73 7.60
C LYS A 103 11.98 14.21 7.76
N ASN A 104 10.99 13.59 8.38
CA ASN A 104 10.94 12.13 8.51
C ASN A 104 10.83 11.45 7.14
N LEU A 105 10.02 12.01 6.23
CA LEU A 105 9.91 11.52 4.86
C LEU A 105 11.21 11.71 4.06
N GLN A 106 11.83 12.89 4.18
CA GLN A 106 13.13 13.18 3.54
C GLN A 106 14.18 12.17 4.00
N LEU A 107 14.29 11.96 5.33
CA LEU A 107 15.22 11.02 5.93
C LEU A 107 14.98 9.58 5.46
N PHE A 108 13.71 9.15 5.38
CA PHE A 108 13.37 7.80 4.93
C PHE A 108 13.69 7.55 3.45
N PHE A 109 13.38 8.53 2.59
CA PHE A 109 13.66 8.42 1.15
C PHE A 109 15.10 8.84 0.79
N ASN A 110 15.85 9.35 1.76
CA ASN A 110 17.16 9.95 1.56
C ASN A 110 17.12 11.03 0.45
N VAL A 111 16.13 11.92 0.55
CA VAL A 111 15.94 13.08 -0.33
C VAL A 111 15.95 14.39 0.47
N GLY A 112 17.12 14.99 0.65
CA GLY A 112 17.24 16.30 1.31
C GLY A 112 18.67 16.67 1.68
N PRO A 113 18.89 17.88 2.25
CA PRO A 113 20.22 18.31 2.69
C PRO A 113 20.78 17.47 3.86
N THR A 114 19.90 16.78 4.59
CA THR A 114 20.19 16.07 5.84
C THR A 114 19.98 14.56 5.75
N GLY A 115 19.80 14.01 4.54
CA GLY A 115 19.23 12.68 4.33
C GLY A 115 17.86 12.88 3.74
#